data_AF-A0A1P8MR30-F1
#
_entry.id   AF-A0A1P8MR30-F1
#
_cell.length_a   1.000
_cell.length_b   1.000
_cell.length_c   1.000
_cell.angle_alpha   90.00
_cell.angle_beta   90.00
_cell.angle_gamma   90.00
#
_symmetry.space_group_name_H-M   'P 1'
#
loop_
_entity.id
_entity.type
_entity.pdbx_description
1 polymer ?
#
loop_
_entity_poly.entity_id
_entity_poly.type
_entity_poly.pdbx_seq_one_letter_code
_entity_poly.pdbx_strand_id
1 'polypeptide(L)'
;MSSFYTVGGYAQNAFFVTSDGKVMLDPNFDASEDAYRWEIEEYDNGVKFDGDDGGQGDEIGDNDQYAHKYDAQGNLVAEGNVYLEESWTLTDGEGNTVTLYKVESNGTHSGWVADGEIVPGVSYDYSGPNDVVTANQPRYDELHYPTYDPDDANSFDGGAYDDYAFSGDDDDHVDGDGGDDYIDGGAGNDSLNGGAGNDTVSGGSGNDTIDGGSGNDRIDGGAGDDRIDGGTGSDTVTGGAGDDTFVQSQDGATTVTDFDISDTDGDGSYNDQLDVSELRTLDGRPVTAFDVVVTDDGNGNAKLTFPEGETIVLQGVSPAQMSSAQQLNAAGIPCFTAGTRIATAHGPVPVEALKPGDRVQTRDNGLRPIRWIGTRSVDRHDLAANPMLRPVHIAPGTFGNSAPLRLSAQHALALQTAAGTTQLVRAGHLARLNGGTVRIAHGVRSVTYYHLLLDSHDLILAEGVACESFYPGPWGLLSIGPKATRDLIRLMPGLRETTVDKAYGPTAHPVARFGRLPPDLRDLRIAC
;
A
#
# COMPACT_ATOMS: atom_id res chain seq x y z
N MET A 1 -37.01 36.22 -26.63
CA MET A 1 -35.84 36.99 -26.13
C MET A 1 -34.61 36.25 -26.68
N SER A 2 -33.38 36.71 -26.50
CA SER A 2 -32.26 35.77 -26.67
C SER A 2 -32.05 35.02 -25.36
N SER A 3 -31.79 33.72 -25.45
CA SER A 3 -31.24 32.91 -24.37
C SER A 3 -29.72 32.85 -24.54
N PHE A 4 -29.00 32.63 -23.44
CA PHE A 4 -27.55 32.50 -23.43
C PHE A 4 -27.18 31.17 -22.79
N TYR A 5 -26.37 30.39 -23.49
CA TYR A 5 -25.89 29.09 -23.04
C TYR A 5 -24.36 29.03 -23.10
N THR A 6 -23.77 28.18 -22.29
CA THR A 6 -22.32 27.98 -22.23
C THR A 6 -22.03 26.50 -22.32
N VAL A 7 -21.20 26.13 -23.28
CA VAL A 7 -20.88 24.74 -23.60
C VAL A 7 -19.35 24.59 -23.62
N GLY A 8 -18.84 23.55 -22.95
CA GLY A 8 -17.42 23.17 -23.00
C GLY A 8 -17.16 22.14 -24.08
N GLY A 9 -15.89 21.99 -24.48
CA GLY A 9 -15.49 20.97 -25.43
C GLY A 9 -14.05 21.12 -25.89
N TYR A 10 -13.72 20.47 -27.01
CA TYR A 10 -12.35 20.10 -27.36
C TYR A 10 -11.86 20.76 -28.65
N ALA A 11 -10.54 20.83 -28.80
CA ALA A 11 -9.87 21.27 -30.03
C ALA A 11 -10.21 20.35 -31.22
N GLN A 12 -10.19 20.89 -32.45
CA GLN A 12 -10.48 20.09 -33.67
C GLN A 12 -9.56 18.85 -33.80
N ASN A 13 -8.34 18.97 -33.30
CA ASN A 13 -7.27 17.97 -33.33
C ASN A 13 -7.05 17.26 -31.99
N ALA A 14 -7.98 17.37 -31.03
CA ALA A 14 -7.85 16.73 -29.71
C ALA A 14 -7.98 15.20 -29.78
N PHE A 15 -8.68 14.67 -30.79
CA PHE A 15 -8.89 13.23 -30.96
C PHE A 15 -8.06 12.67 -32.11
N PHE A 16 -7.56 11.45 -31.93
CA PHE A 16 -6.87 10.68 -32.96
C PHE A 16 -7.36 9.22 -32.98
N VAL A 17 -6.99 8.52 -34.05
CA VAL A 17 -7.28 7.09 -34.21
C VAL A 17 -6.00 6.31 -33.94
N THR A 18 -6.05 5.35 -33.01
CA THR A 18 -4.93 4.50 -32.62
C THR A 18 -4.56 3.50 -33.73
N SER A 19 -3.47 2.76 -33.56
CA SER A 19 -2.95 1.89 -34.63
C SER A 19 -3.78 0.62 -34.86
N ASP A 20 -4.53 0.18 -33.86
CA ASP A 20 -5.47 -0.94 -33.86
C ASP A 20 -6.90 -0.50 -34.28
N GLY A 21 -7.20 0.80 -34.20
CA GLY A 21 -8.40 1.41 -34.78
C GLY A 21 -9.44 1.94 -33.78
N LYS A 22 -9.04 2.22 -32.53
CA LYS A 22 -9.83 2.93 -31.52
C LYS A 22 -9.74 4.44 -31.71
N VAL A 23 -10.61 5.18 -31.03
CA VAL A 23 -10.52 6.65 -30.89
C VAL A 23 -10.07 6.98 -29.47
N MET A 24 -9.16 7.94 -29.35
CA MET A 24 -8.56 8.38 -28.09
C MET A 24 -8.47 9.91 -28.07
N LEU A 25 -8.74 10.52 -26.91
CA LEU A 25 -8.43 11.92 -26.61
C LEU A 25 -6.93 12.03 -26.30
N ASP A 26 -6.25 13.09 -26.74
CA ASP A 26 -4.81 13.33 -26.46
C ASP A 26 -4.50 13.01 -24.99
N PRO A 27 -3.62 12.02 -24.69
CA PRO A 27 -3.31 11.63 -23.31
C PRO A 27 -2.72 12.78 -22.46
N ASN A 28 -2.26 13.86 -23.10
CA ASN A 28 -1.73 15.05 -22.45
C ASN A 28 -2.75 16.20 -22.36
N PHE A 29 -4.04 15.94 -22.64
CA PHE A 29 -5.08 16.97 -22.63
C PHE A 29 -5.29 17.52 -21.21
N ASP A 30 -5.09 18.83 -21.06
CA ASP A 30 -5.36 19.58 -19.83
C ASP A 30 -6.58 20.49 -20.05
N ALA A 31 -7.65 20.37 -19.25
CA ALA A 31 -8.80 21.27 -19.36
C ALA A 31 -8.50 22.73 -18.97
N SER A 32 -7.45 22.97 -18.18
CA SER A 32 -6.94 24.28 -17.81
C SER A 32 -6.23 25.01 -18.96
N GLU A 33 -5.58 24.27 -19.87
CA GLU A 33 -4.83 24.82 -21.02
C GLU A 33 -5.51 24.62 -22.39
N ASP A 34 -6.12 23.46 -22.66
CA ASP A 34 -6.60 23.01 -23.99
C ASP A 34 -8.12 23.07 -24.19
N ALA A 35 -8.93 23.16 -23.12
CA ALA A 35 -10.39 23.19 -23.27
C ALA A 35 -10.87 24.45 -24.01
N TYR A 36 -11.95 24.30 -24.78
CA TYR A 36 -12.63 25.40 -25.44
C TYR A 36 -14.04 25.61 -24.87
N ARG A 37 -14.47 26.87 -24.86
CA ARG A 37 -15.80 27.29 -24.42
C ARG A 37 -16.55 28.01 -25.53
N TRP A 38 -17.77 27.61 -25.81
CA TRP A 38 -18.71 28.35 -26.66
C TRP A 38 -19.74 29.06 -25.79
N GLU A 39 -19.84 30.37 -25.94
CA GLU A 39 -20.94 31.18 -25.41
C GLU A 39 -21.93 31.43 -26.55
N ILE A 40 -23.11 30.80 -26.46
CA ILE A 40 -24.08 30.70 -27.55
C ILE A 40 -25.28 31.61 -27.26
N GLU A 41 -25.56 32.53 -28.19
CA GLU A 41 -26.79 33.32 -28.25
C GLU A 41 -27.84 32.57 -29.07
N GLU A 42 -28.95 32.22 -28.43
CA GLU A 42 -30.09 31.52 -29.05
C GLU A 42 -31.26 32.50 -29.22
N TYR A 43 -31.64 32.79 -30.47
CA TYR A 43 -32.64 33.81 -30.82
C TYR A 43 -34.11 33.32 -30.82
N ASP A 44 -34.37 32.02 -30.97
CA ASP A 44 -35.70 31.39 -31.02
C ASP A 44 -36.25 31.03 -29.60
N ASN A 45 -35.35 30.92 -28.61
CA ASN A 45 -35.58 30.49 -27.21
C ASN A 45 -35.66 28.95 -27.01
N GLY A 46 -34.98 28.20 -27.88
CA GLY A 46 -34.72 26.78 -27.78
C GLY A 46 -33.87 26.40 -26.57
N VAL A 47 -33.75 25.08 -26.37
CA VAL A 47 -32.99 24.45 -25.27
C VAL A 47 -32.05 23.34 -25.76
N LYS A 48 -31.84 23.28 -27.08
CA LYS A 48 -31.02 22.27 -27.77
C LYS A 48 -29.90 22.97 -28.52
N PHE A 49 -28.73 22.33 -28.57
CA PHE A 49 -27.74 22.67 -29.57
C PHE A 49 -28.24 22.07 -30.88
N ASP A 50 -28.52 22.91 -31.87
CA ASP A 50 -29.19 22.48 -33.11
C ASP A 50 -28.25 21.79 -34.11
N GLY A 51 -28.87 21.23 -35.15
CA GLY A 51 -28.28 20.34 -36.14
C GLY A 51 -29.32 19.88 -37.17
N ASP A 52 -28.99 20.07 -38.45
CA ASP A 52 -29.73 19.94 -39.72
C ASP A 52 -31.13 20.60 -39.85
N ASP A 53 -31.21 21.52 -40.83
CA ASP A 53 -32.43 22.05 -41.45
C ASP A 53 -33.02 21.04 -42.46
N GLY A 54 -33.76 20.07 -41.94
CA GLY A 54 -34.83 19.43 -42.71
C GLY A 54 -34.41 18.66 -43.97
N GLY A 55 -33.16 18.17 -44.04
CA GLY A 55 -32.75 17.08 -44.94
C GLY A 55 -32.70 17.40 -46.44
N GLN A 56 -32.19 18.58 -46.86
CA GLN A 56 -31.86 18.86 -48.28
C GLN A 56 -30.49 19.52 -48.55
N GLY A 57 -29.42 19.05 -47.89
CA GLY A 57 -28.05 19.01 -48.43
C GLY A 57 -27.52 20.27 -49.14
N ASP A 58 -27.41 21.39 -48.40
CA ASP A 58 -26.77 22.65 -48.82
C ASP A 58 -26.31 23.43 -47.56
N GLU A 59 -25.21 22.95 -46.95
CA GLU A 59 -24.19 23.58 -46.06
C GLU A 59 -24.44 25.00 -45.42
N ILE A 60 -25.65 25.38 -45.06
CA ILE A 60 -25.98 26.67 -44.42
C ILE A 60 -27.08 26.44 -43.37
N GLY A 61 -26.69 26.37 -42.09
CA GLY A 61 -27.63 26.20 -40.97
C GLY A 61 -28.64 27.34 -40.81
N ASP A 62 -29.64 27.10 -39.96
CA ASP A 62 -30.52 28.14 -39.45
C ASP A 62 -29.71 29.22 -38.68
N ASN A 63 -30.15 30.46 -38.80
CA ASN A 63 -29.32 31.65 -38.52
C ASN A 63 -29.66 32.26 -37.14
N ASP A 64 -30.05 31.42 -36.19
CA ASP A 64 -30.53 31.75 -34.84
C ASP A 64 -29.67 31.20 -33.70
N GLN A 65 -28.62 30.40 -33.97
CA GLN A 65 -27.53 30.15 -33.03
C GLN A 65 -26.24 30.86 -33.46
N TYR A 66 -25.80 31.84 -32.65
CA TYR A 66 -24.53 32.56 -32.85
C TYR A 66 -23.61 32.34 -31.65
N ALA A 67 -22.38 31.88 -31.88
CA ALA A 67 -21.44 31.56 -30.81
C ALA A 67 -20.20 32.46 -30.81
N HIS A 68 -19.73 32.78 -29.60
CA HIS A 68 -18.40 33.28 -29.33
C HIS A 68 -17.56 32.13 -28.74
N LYS A 69 -16.48 31.72 -29.44
CA LYS A 69 -15.59 30.63 -29.02
C LYS A 69 -14.35 31.19 -28.32
N TYR A 70 -14.08 30.70 -27.12
CA TYR A 70 -12.95 31.08 -26.27
C TYR A 70 -12.00 29.89 -26.05
N ASP A 71 -10.69 30.16 -25.97
CA ASP A 71 -9.70 29.23 -25.41
C ASP A 71 -9.80 29.17 -23.86
N ALA A 72 -9.09 28.22 -23.25
CA ALA A 72 -9.12 28.01 -21.79
C ALA A 72 -8.65 29.25 -21.01
N GLN A 73 -7.71 30.02 -21.56
CA GLN A 73 -7.23 31.27 -20.98
C GLN A 73 -8.22 32.45 -21.17
N GLY A 74 -9.35 32.22 -21.85
CA GLY A 74 -10.46 33.16 -21.98
C GLY A 74 -10.32 34.18 -23.11
N ASN A 75 -9.43 33.95 -24.08
CA ASN A 75 -9.32 34.79 -25.28
C ASN A 75 -10.35 34.34 -26.33
N LEU A 76 -11.01 35.31 -26.99
CA LEU A 76 -11.89 35.02 -28.13
C LEU A 76 -11.05 34.56 -29.34
N VAL A 77 -11.24 33.32 -29.76
CA VAL A 77 -10.50 32.70 -30.87
C VAL A 77 -11.32 32.60 -32.17
N ALA A 78 -12.64 32.52 -32.08
CA ALA A 78 -13.55 32.52 -33.23
C ALA A 78 -14.95 33.04 -32.84
N GLU A 79 -15.72 33.49 -33.82
CA GLU A 79 -17.14 33.85 -33.67
C GLU A 79 -17.92 33.57 -34.96
N GLY A 80 -19.22 33.27 -34.86
CA GLY A 80 -20.04 32.94 -36.03
C GLY A 80 -21.33 32.20 -35.73
N ASN A 81 -22.09 31.91 -36.77
CA ASN A 81 -23.21 30.96 -36.66
C ASN A 81 -22.65 29.57 -36.38
N VAL A 82 -23.25 28.85 -35.44
CA VAL A 82 -22.80 27.53 -34.96
C VAL A 82 -23.90 26.49 -35.19
N TYR A 83 -23.53 25.23 -35.44
CA TYR A 83 -24.45 24.09 -35.48
C TYR A 83 -23.67 22.78 -35.30
N LEU A 84 -24.38 21.69 -35.03
CA LEU A 84 -23.85 20.32 -35.05
C LEU A 84 -24.17 19.65 -36.40
N GLU A 85 -23.20 18.94 -36.98
CA GLU A 85 -23.38 18.26 -38.28
C GLU A 85 -23.41 16.73 -38.12
N GLU A 86 -22.34 16.17 -37.54
CA GLU A 86 -22.14 14.73 -37.41
C GLU A 86 -21.87 14.35 -35.94
N SER A 87 -22.24 13.12 -35.58
CA SER A 87 -22.03 12.54 -34.25
C SER A 87 -21.46 11.13 -34.31
N TRP A 88 -20.66 10.77 -33.31
CA TRP A 88 -20.08 9.46 -33.13
C TRP A 88 -20.41 8.96 -31.73
N THR A 89 -20.87 7.71 -31.62
CA THR A 89 -20.96 7.04 -30.32
C THR A 89 -19.61 6.41 -30.03
N LEU A 90 -18.93 6.92 -29.01
CA LEU A 90 -17.77 6.31 -28.36
C LEU A 90 -18.28 5.28 -27.35
N THR A 91 -17.55 4.19 -27.16
CA THR A 91 -17.90 3.09 -26.25
C THR A 91 -16.63 2.58 -25.59
N ASP A 92 -16.59 2.60 -24.25
CA ASP A 92 -15.46 2.09 -23.47
C ASP A 92 -15.45 0.55 -23.41
N GLY A 93 -14.50 -0.03 -22.68
CA GLY A 93 -14.39 -1.47 -22.49
C GLY A 93 -15.56 -2.11 -21.74
N GLU A 94 -16.18 -1.39 -20.79
CA GLU A 94 -17.34 -1.84 -20.02
C GLU A 94 -18.64 -1.85 -20.85
N GLY A 95 -18.70 -1.02 -21.89
CA GLY A 95 -19.88 -0.77 -22.71
C GLY A 95 -20.71 0.44 -22.28
N ASN A 96 -20.17 1.35 -21.45
CA ASN A 96 -20.75 2.68 -21.31
C ASN A 96 -20.46 3.49 -22.58
N THR A 97 -21.26 4.52 -22.84
CA THR A 97 -21.23 5.25 -24.13
C THR A 97 -21.30 6.75 -23.94
N VAL A 98 -20.45 7.46 -24.68
CA VAL A 98 -20.47 8.93 -24.80
C VAL A 98 -20.66 9.29 -26.27
N THR A 99 -21.51 10.26 -26.56
CA THR A 99 -21.69 10.80 -27.91
C THR A 99 -20.80 12.02 -28.11
N LEU A 100 -19.88 11.93 -29.08
CA LEU A 100 -19.05 13.03 -29.53
C LEU A 100 -19.70 13.71 -30.74
N TYR A 101 -19.90 15.03 -30.68
CA TYR A 101 -20.53 15.82 -31.74
C TYR A 101 -19.52 16.78 -32.38
N LYS A 102 -19.50 16.81 -33.71
CA LYS A 102 -18.71 17.78 -34.49
C LYS A 102 -19.42 19.14 -34.48
N VAL A 103 -18.77 20.15 -33.92
CA VAL A 103 -19.24 21.54 -33.97
C VAL A 103 -18.67 22.20 -35.22
N GLU A 104 -19.54 22.77 -36.06
CA GLU A 104 -19.12 23.65 -37.14
C GLU A 104 -19.42 25.11 -36.79
N SER A 105 -18.62 26.03 -37.33
CA SER A 105 -18.85 27.48 -37.24
C SER A 105 -18.67 28.10 -38.61
N ASN A 106 -19.73 28.70 -39.15
CA ASN A 106 -19.79 29.27 -40.51
C ASN A 106 -19.38 28.29 -41.66
N GLY A 107 -19.79 27.02 -41.62
CA GLY A 107 -19.44 26.06 -42.70
C GLY A 107 -18.04 25.45 -42.58
N THR A 108 -17.51 25.35 -41.36
CA THR A 108 -16.17 24.78 -41.12
C THR A 108 -16.10 24.17 -39.72
N HIS A 109 -15.58 22.95 -39.61
CA HIS A 109 -15.23 22.30 -38.34
C HIS A 109 -14.52 23.28 -37.40
N SER A 110 -15.09 23.46 -36.22
CA SER A 110 -14.69 24.45 -35.20
C SER A 110 -14.11 23.79 -33.96
N GLY A 111 -14.61 22.60 -33.61
CA GLY A 111 -14.14 21.74 -32.52
C GLY A 111 -15.17 20.65 -32.24
N TRP A 112 -15.09 20.06 -31.05
CA TRP A 112 -16.00 18.98 -30.62
C TRP A 112 -16.68 19.32 -29.29
N VAL A 113 -17.88 18.77 -29.06
CA VAL A 113 -18.56 18.74 -27.76
C VAL A 113 -19.06 17.32 -27.49
N ALA A 114 -19.23 16.94 -26.22
CA ALA A 114 -19.67 15.59 -25.83
C ALA A 114 -20.83 15.64 -24.83
N ASP A 115 -21.65 14.58 -24.75
CA ASP A 115 -22.72 14.44 -23.75
C ASP A 115 -22.28 13.73 -22.45
N GLY A 116 -20.98 13.47 -22.32
CA GLY A 116 -20.34 12.85 -21.16
C GLY A 116 -18.85 13.21 -21.09
N GLU A 117 -18.21 12.85 -19.99
CA GLU A 117 -16.76 12.96 -19.82
C GLU A 117 -16.05 11.97 -20.74
N ILE A 118 -14.97 12.41 -21.38
CA ILE A 118 -14.07 11.55 -22.14
C ILE A 118 -12.71 11.69 -21.47
N VAL A 119 -12.21 10.59 -20.93
CA VAL A 119 -10.94 10.58 -20.19
C VAL A 119 -9.78 10.65 -21.20
N PRO A 120 -8.79 11.54 -21.02
CA PRO A 120 -7.57 11.54 -21.83
C PRO A 120 -6.92 10.17 -21.86
N GLY A 121 -6.42 9.73 -23.02
CA GLY A 121 -5.65 8.49 -23.10
C GLY A 121 -6.41 7.17 -22.96
N VAL A 122 -7.71 7.18 -22.69
CA VAL A 122 -8.58 5.99 -22.77
C VAL A 122 -8.99 5.71 -24.23
N SER A 123 -8.96 4.44 -24.60
CA SER A 123 -9.32 3.88 -25.91
C SER A 123 -10.81 3.57 -26.00
N TYR A 124 -11.49 4.17 -26.98
CA TYR A 124 -12.90 3.91 -27.24
C TYR A 124 -13.11 3.18 -28.57
N ASP A 125 -13.97 2.16 -28.58
CA ASP A 125 -14.64 1.76 -29.82
C ASP A 125 -15.54 2.92 -30.29
N TYR A 126 -15.67 3.11 -31.60
CA TYR A 126 -16.49 4.19 -32.14
C TYR A 126 -17.40 3.76 -33.29
N SER A 127 -18.56 4.39 -33.39
CA SER A 127 -19.49 4.20 -34.51
C SER A 127 -20.09 5.51 -35.02
N GLY A 128 -20.02 5.71 -36.33
CA GLY A 128 -20.45 6.93 -37.01
C GLY A 128 -19.70 7.16 -38.34
N PRO A 129 -19.80 8.34 -38.96
CA PRO A 129 -20.65 9.46 -38.53
C PRO A 129 -22.14 9.12 -38.59
N ASN A 130 -22.89 9.64 -37.63
CA ASN A 130 -24.34 9.65 -37.60
C ASN A 130 -24.83 11.09 -37.79
N ASP A 131 -25.77 11.27 -38.71
CA ASP A 131 -26.40 12.54 -39.08
C ASP A 131 -27.14 13.18 -37.89
N VAL A 132 -26.75 14.40 -37.48
CA VAL A 132 -27.37 15.11 -36.35
C VAL A 132 -28.59 15.88 -36.82
N VAL A 133 -29.74 15.22 -36.78
CA VAL A 133 -31.04 15.81 -37.13
C VAL A 133 -31.85 16.22 -35.91
N THR A 134 -32.89 17.04 -36.10
CA THR A 134 -33.81 17.56 -35.05
C THR A 134 -34.29 16.54 -34.01
N ALA A 135 -34.44 15.28 -34.42
CA ALA A 135 -34.86 14.19 -33.53
C ALA A 135 -33.82 13.81 -32.45
N ASN A 136 -32.53 13.94 -32.76
CA ASN A 136 -31.40 13.42 -31.97
C ASN A 136 -30.43 14.50 -31.44
N GLN A 137 -30.69 15.79 -31.71
CA GLN A 137 -29.94 16.92 -31.14
C GLN A 137 -29.85 16.84 -29.59
N PRO A 138 -28.68 17.05 -28.97
CA PRO A 138 -28.53 17.13 -27.51
C PRO A 138 -29.10 18.44 -26.95
N ARG A 139 -29.43 18.46 -25.66
CA ARG A 139 -29.64 19.74 -24.95
C ARG A 139 -28.34 20.38 -24.51
N TYR A 140 -28.37 21.70 -24.34
CA TYR A 140 -27.23 22.41 -23.76
C TYR A 140 -26.90 21.96 -22.32
N ASP A 141 -27.91 21.52 -21.54
CA ASP A 141 -27.73 20.98 -20.18
C ASP A 141 -27.43 19.47 -20.15
N GLU A 142 -27.36 18.82 -21.32
CA GLU A 142 -26.92 17.44 -21.51
C GLU A 142 -25.47 17.35 -22.01
N LEU A 143 -24.83 18.48 -22.36
CA LEU A 143 -23.43 18.51 -22.83
C LEU A 143 -22.45 18.72 -21.67
N HIS A 144 -21.37 17.93 -21.68
CA HIS A 144 -20.33 17.92 -20.66
C HIS A 144 -19.28 19.01 -20.89
N TYR A 145 -18.73 19.55 -19.81
CA TYR A 145 -17.57 20.46 -19.85
C TYR A 145 -16.34 19.64 -19.43
N PRO A 146 -15.26 19.54 -20.25
CA PRO A 146 -14.09 18.74 -19.89
C PRO A 146 -13.47 19.19 -18.55
N THR A 147 -13.17 18.24 -17.67
CA THR A 147 -12.79 18.51 -16.28
C THR A 147 -11.44 17.93 -15.84
N TYR A 148 -10.81 17.10 -16.66
CA TYR A 148 -9.47 16.56 -16.40
C TYR A 148 -8.42 17.67 -16.32
N ASP A 149 -7.63 17.67 -15.26
CA ASP A 149 -6.58 18.66 -15.01
C ASP A 149 -5.38 17.90 -14.39
N PRO A 150 -4.21 17.83 -15.06
CA PRO A 150 -3.05 17.10 -14.57
C PRO A 150 -2.31 17.81 -13.43
N ASP A 151 -2.75 19.01 -13.00
CA ASP A 151 -2.24 19.71 -11.80
C ASP A 151 -3.09 19.39 -10.52
N ASP A 152 -4.19 18.62 -10.63
CA ASP A 152 -5.12 18.23 -9.55
C ASP A 152 -5.30 16.70 -9.50
N ALA A 153 -5.55 16.12 -8.32
CA ALA A 153 -5.73 14.67 -8.14
C ALA A 153 -6.82 14.02 -9.02
N ASN A 154 -6.43 13.04 -9.82
CA ASN A 154 -7.21 12.37 -10.86
C ASN A 154 -7.68 10.95 -10.49
N SER A 155 -8.70 10.47 -11.21
CA SER A 155 -9.20 9.10 -11.15
C SER A 155 -9.38 8.56 -12.56
N PHE A 156 -8.61 7.55 -12.93
CA PHE A 156 -8.57 6.95 -14.26
C PHE A 156 -9.10 5.50 -14.23
N ASP A 157 -9.83 5.13 -15.27
CA ASP A 157 -10.43 3.82 -15.50
C ASP A 157 -10.33 3.56 -17.02
N GLY A 158 -9.45 2.62 -17.43
CA GLY A 158 -9.16 2.34 -18.85
C GLY A 158 -10.21 1.44 -19.50
N GLY A 159 -10.52 0.33 -18.82
CA GLY A 159 -11.46 -0.68 -19.29
C GLY A 159 -10.76 -1.85 -19.97
N ALA A 160 -11.05 -2.11 -21.25
CA ALA A 160 -10.78 -3.43 -21.86
C ALA A 160 -9.87 -3.40 -23.12
N TYR A 161 -9.11 -2.32 -23.31
CA TYR A 161 -8.26 -2.06 -24.47
C TYR A 161 -6.94 -1.44 -24.04
N ASP A 162 -5.92 -1.48 -24.91
CA ASP A 162 -4.59 -0.88 -24.62
C ASP A 162 -4.71 0.64 -24.41
N ASP A 163 -4.39 1.13 -23.21
CA ASP A 163 -4.61 2.50 -22.75
C ASP A 163 -3.33 3.26 -22.34
N TYR A 164 -3.45 4.58 -22.20
CA TYR A 164 -2.37 5.50 -21.86
C TYR A 164 -2.75 6.47 -20.72
N ALA A 165 -2.49 6.11 -19.47
CA ALA A 165 -2.69 7.00 -18.32
C ALA A 165 -1.44 7.86 -18.03
N PHE A 166 -1.63 9.17 -17.87
CA PHE A 166 -0.61 10.15 -17.47
C PHE A 166 -1.22 11.10 -16.43
N SER A 167 -1.28 10.69 -15.16
CA SER A 167 -2.21 11.29 -14.21
C SER A 167 -1.76 12.64 -13.60
N GLY A 168 -0.46 12.85 -13.38
CA GLY A 168 0.12 14.21 -13.27
C GLY A 168 0.79 14.53 -11.92
N ASP A 169 0.43 15.68 -11.34
CA ASP A 169 0.79 16.10 -9.98
C ASP A 169 -0.40 15.78 -9.02
N ASP A 170 -0.12 15.67 -7.70
CA ASP A 170 -1.05 15.32 -6.60
C ASP A 170 -1.39 13.80 -6.49
N ASP A 171 -2.08 13.36 -5.43
CA ASP A 171 -2.26 11.94 -5.08
C ASP A 171 -3.32 11.23 -5.98
N ASP A 172 -2.88 10.43 -6.97
CA ASP A 172 -3.74 9.86 -8.03
C ASP A 172 -4.29 8.45 -7.77
N HIS A 173 -5.33 8.06 -8.52
CA HIS A 173 -5.82 6.68 -8.60
C HIS A 173 -6.04 6.25 -10.05
N VAL A 174 -5.34 5.20 -10.49
CA VAL A 174 -5.43 4.64 -11.85
C VAL A 174 -5.76 3.16 -11.79
N ASP A 175 -6.75 2.72 -12.56
CA ASP A 175 -7.01 1.33 -12.88
C ASP A 175 -6.96 1.13 -14.42
N GLY A 176 -6.01 0.33 -14.91
CA GLY A 176 -5.94 -0.05 -16.33
C GLY A 176 -7.03 -1.05 -16.72
N ASP A 177 -7.46 -1.87 -15.75
CA ASP A 177 -8.50 -2.90 -15.84
C ASP A 177 -8.16 -4.06 -16.82
N GLY A 178 -7.80 -3.79 -18.09
CA GLY A 178 -7.24 -4.78 -19.00
C GLY A 178 -7.03 -4.37 -20.45
N GLY A 179 -5.80 -3.98 -20.78
CA GLY A 179 -5.18 -3.98 -22.11
C GLY A 179 -3.73 -4.45 -21.98
N ASP A 180 -2.86 -4.20 -22.96
CA ASP A 180 -1.40 -4.10 -22.68
C ASP A 180 -1.09 -2.61 -22.38
N ASP A 181 -1.23 -2.19 -21.13
CA ASP A 181 -1.41 -0.77 -20.77
C ASP A 181 -0.10 0.01 -20.50
N TYR A 182 -0.16 1.34 -20.64
CA TYR A 182 0.90 2.25 -20.24
C TYR A 182 0.38 3.25 -19.19
N ILE A 183 0.94 3.21 -17.99
CA ILE A 183 0.56 4.04 -16.85
C ILE A 183 1.78 4.80 -16.33
N ASP A 184 1.64 6.13 -16.17
CA ASP A 184 2.60 7.02 -15.52
C ASP A 184 1.84 7.86 -14.48
N GLY A 185 2.07 7.58 -13.19
CA GLY A 185 1.42 8.29 -12.07
C GLY A 185 1.86 9.75 -12.03
N GLY A 186 3.16 9.97 -11.85
CA GLY A 186 3.80 11.27 -11.99
C GLY A 186 4.38 11.77 -10.66
N ALA A 187 3.64 12.59 -9.92
CA ALA A 187 4.12 13.30 -8.74
C ALA A 187 3.08 13.37 -7.61
N GLY A 188 2.81 12.22 -6.98
CA GLY A 188 1.82 12.10 -5.91
C GLY A 188 2.20 11.12 -4.79
N ASN A 189 1.23 10.32 -4.38
CA ASN A 189 1.40 9.11 -3.57
C ASN A 189 0.36 8.14 -4.12
N ASP A 190 0.67 7.59 -5.28
CA ASP A 190 -0.35 7.18 -6.24
C ASP A 190 -0.82 5.74 -5.99
N SER A 191 -2.04 5.44 -6.43
CA SER A 191 -2.64 4.11 -6.32
C SER A 191 -2.90 3.55 -7.72
N LEU A 192 -1.90 2.86 -8.27
CA LEU A 192 -1.85 2.38 -9.65
C LEU A 192 -2.12 0.86 -9.71
N ASN A 193 -3.04 0.44 -10.59
CA ASN A 193 -3.30 -0.97 -10.93
C ASN A 193 -3.16 -1.16 -12.45
N GLY A 194 -2.31 -2.09 -12.88
CA GLY A 194 -2.16 -2.46 -14.29
C GLY A 194 -3.37 -3.24 -14.83
N GLY A 195 -3.98 -4.09 -13.99
CA GLY A 195 -5.15 -4.88 -14.40
C GLY A 195 -4.77 -6.19 -15.08
N ALA A 196 -4.95 -6.27 -16.41
CA ALA A 196 -4.97 -7.55 -17.12
C ALA A 196 -4.36 -7.55 -18.53
N GLY A 197 -3.05 -7.29 -18.63
CA GLY A 197 -2.26 -7.69 -19.80
C GLY A 197 -0.77 -7.73 -19.50
N ASN A 198 0.07 -7.12 -20.33
CA ASN A 198 1.52 -7.04 -20.12
C ASN A 198 1.90 -5.58 -19.94
N ASP A 199 1.64 -5.08 -18.74
CA ASP A 199 1.48 -3.66 -18.50
C ASP A 199 2.83 -2.97 -18.24
N THR A 200 2.92 -1.68 -18.54
CA THR A 200 4.08 -0.84 -18.24
C THR A 200 3.65 0.26 -17.28
N VAL A 201 4.06 0.15 -16.01
CA VAL A 201 3.63 1.05 -14.93
C VAL A 201 4.82 1.78 -14.33
N SER A 202 4.69 3.10 -14.22
CA SER A 202 5.62 4.04 -13.60
C SER A 202 4.89 4.75 -12.46
N GLY A 203 5.39 4.65 -11.22
CA GLY A 203 4.89 5.44 -10.09
C GLY A 203 5.27 6.90 -10.28
N GLY A 204 6.57 7.18 -10.21
CA GLY A 204 7.15 8.46 -10.61
C GLY A 204 7.92 9.10 -9.46
N SER A 205 7.26 9.98 -8.70
CA SER A 205 7.86 10.60 -7.51
C SER A 205 6.83 10.83 -6.41
N GLY A 206 7.02 10.13 -5.29
CA GLY A 206 5.94 9.93 -4.35
C GLY A 206 6.22 8.74 -3.46
N ASN A 207 5.22 8.23 -2.74
CA ASN A 207 5.34 6.92 -2.10
C ASN A 207 4.18 6.07 -2.62
N ASP A 208 4.43 5.37 -3.71
CA ASP A 208 3.37 4.87 -4.57
C ASP A 208 2.97 3.45 -4.18
N THR A 209 1.71 3.10 -4.46
CA THR A 209 1.18 1.74 -4.30
C THR A 209 0.81 1.21 -5.68
N ILE A 210 1.60 0.25 -6.15
CA ILE A 210 1.49 -0.32 -7.49
C ILE A 210 1.13 -1.80 -7.40
N ASP A 211 0.11 -2.22 -8.15
CA ASP A 211 -0.21 -3.64 -8.42
C ASP A 211 -0.10 -3.88 -9.93
N GLY A 212 0.73 -4.84 -10.35
CA GLY A 212 0.83 -5.24 -11.76
C GLY A 212 -0.40 -6.01 -12.26
N GLY A 213 -1.21 -6.58 -11.36
CA GLY A 213 -2.39 -7.34 -11.76
C GLY A 213 -2.04 -8.70 -12.38
N SER A 214 -2.16 -8.85 -13.70
CA SER A 214 -2.05 -10.16 -14.34
C SER A 214 -1.51 -10.19 -15.79
N GLY A 215 -0.19 -10.27 -15.93
CA GLY A 215 0.39 -11.00 -17.07
C GLY A 215 1.91 -11.13 -17.07
N ASN A 216 2.65 -10.13 -17.56
CA ASN A 216 4.13 -10.15 -17.55
C ASN A 216 4.66 -8.72 -17.48
N ASP A 217 4.49 -8.13 -16.30
CA ASP A 217 4.38 -6.69 -16.20
C ASP A 217 5.75 -6.04 -15.98
N ARG A 218 5.87 -4.78 -16.40
CA ARG A 218 7.08 -3.97 -16.26
C ARG A 218 6.79 -2.78 -15.37
N ILE A 219 7.28 -2.86 -14.13
CA ILE A 219 7.00 -1.85 -13.10
C ILE A 219 8.28 -1.11 -12.71
N ASP A 220 8.19 0.20 -12.54
CA ASP A 220 9.21 1.10 -11.98
C ASP A 220 8.53 1.96 -10.91
N GLY A 221 8.89 1.81 -9.63
CA GLY A 221 8.33 2.62 -8.54
C GLY A 221 8.70 4.09 -8.72
N GLY A 222 10.00 4.35 -8.87
CA GLY A 222 10.53 5.66 -9.25
C GLY A 222 11.30 6.30 -8.09
N ALA A 223 10.66 7.19 -7.34
CA ALA A 223 11.34 8.02 -6.35
C ALA A 223 10.52 8.31 -5.07
N GLY A 224 10.48 7.33 -4.18
CA GLY A 224 10.26 7.46 -2.74
C GLY A 224 10.15 6.08 -2.10
N ASP A 225 9.40 5.91 -1.02
CA ASP A 225 9.32 4.62 -0.30
C ASP A 225 8.14 3.78 -0.84
N ASP A 226 8.33 3.10 -1.96
CA ASP A 226 7.22 2.52 -2.75
C ASP A 226 6.73 1.15 -2.24
N ARG A 227 5.50 0.77 -2.60
CA ARG A 227 4.94 -0.58 -2.38
C ARG A 227 4.49 -1.17 -3.71
N ILE A 228 5.14 -2.24 -4.14
CA ILE A 228 4.91 -2.84 -5.47
C ILE A 228 4.56 -4.32 -5.33
N ASP A 229 3.38 -4.74 -5.77
CA ASP A 229 3.08 -6.16 -6.08
C ASP A 229 3.27 -6.37 -7.59
N GLY A 230 4.00 -7.42 -7.97
CA GLY A 230 4.14 -7.81 -9.38
C GLY A 230 2.89 -8.51 -9.93
N GLY A 231 1.97 -8.94 -9.07
CA GLY A 231 0.77 -9.66 -9.47
C GLY A 231 1.07 -11.11 -9.92
N THR A 232 0.23 -11.62 -10.82
CA THR A 232 0.36 -12.99 -11.35
C THR A 232 1.02 -13.00 -12.72
N GLY A 233 2.23 -13.56 -12.82
CA GLY A 233 2.95 -13.49 -14.08
C GLY A 233 4.43 -13.80 -13.99
N SER A 234 5.18 -13.26 -14.95
CA SER A 234 6.66 -13.25 -14.95
C SER A 234 7.18 -11.82 -15.10
N ASP A 235 7.12 -11.10 -13.99
CA ASP A 235 7.10 -9.64 -13.91
C ASP A 235 8.52 -9.11 -13.67
N THR A 236 8.81 -7.93 -14.19
CA THR A 236 10.11 -7.24 -14.05
C THR A 236 9.91 -5.93 -13.32
N VAL A 237 10.34 -5.88 -12.06
CA VAL A 237 10.07 -4.79 -11.14
C VAL A 237 11.36 -4.05 -10.79
N THR A 238 11.29 -2.73 -10.70
CA THR A 238 12.33 -1.81 -10.24
C THR A 238 11.74 -1.01 -9.10
N GLY A 239 12.42 -0.91 -7.96
CA GLY A 239 11.98 -0.03 -6.87
C GLY A 239 12.28 1.41 -7.22
N GLY A 240 13.54 1.67 -7.60
CA GLY A 240 14.02 2.99 -7.97
C GLY A 240 14.85 3.62 -6.85
N ALA A 241 14.27 4.59 -6.14
CA ALA A 241 15.00 5.45 -5.23
C ALA A 241 14.30 5.73 -3.89
N GLY A 242 14.22 4.71 -3.03
CA GLY A 242 13.90 4.86 -1.62
C GLY A 242 14.21 3.62 -0.79
N ASP A 243 13.27 3.24 0.07
CA ASP A 243 13.35 2.10 1.00
C ASP A 243 12.23 1.06 0.67
N ASP A 244 12.24 0.51 -0.56
CA ASP A 244 11.08 -0.03 -1.26
C ASP A 244 10.53 -1.38 -0.77
N THR A 245 9.21 -1.59 -0.86
CA THR A 245 8.52 -2.81 -0.44
C THR A 245 7.91 -3.62 -1.58
N PHE A 246 8.62 -4.67 -2.00
CA PHE A 246 8.15 -5.64 -3.00
C PHE A 246 7.28 -6.72 -2.35
N VAL A 247 6.02 -6.80 -2.75
CA VAL A 247 5.05 -7.80 -2.30
C VAL A 247 5.18 -9.06 -3.15
N GLN A 248 5.09 -10.22 -2.51
CA GLN A 248 4.95 -11.50 -3.22
C GLN A 248 3.55 -12.06 -3.00
N SER A 249 2.71 -11.89 -4.02
CA SER A 249 1.42 -12.55 -4.19
C SER A 249 1.57 -14.05 -4.53
N GLN A 250 0.46 -14.79 -4.44
CA GLN A 250 0.41 -16.21 -4.78
C GLN A 250 0.43 -16.39 -6.31
N ASP A 251 1.10 -17.44 -6.79
CA ASP A 251 1.28 -17.78 -8.22
C ASP A 251 2.17 -16.83 -9.08
N GLY A 252 2.70 -15.72 -8.54
CA GLY A 252 3.63 -14.81 -9.22
C GLY A 252 5.10 -15.28 -9.30
N ALA A 253 5.84 -14.80 -10.30
CA ALA A 253 7.25 -15.12 -10.56
C ALA A 253 8.12 -13.88 -10.86
N THR A 254 8.22 -13.00 -9.87
CA THR A 254 8.76 -11.64 -10.00
C THR A 254 10.30 -11.58 -10.03
N THR A 255 10.86 -10.70 -10.87
CA THR A 255 12.29 -10.34 -10.89
C THR A 255 12.48 -8.89 -10.48
N VAL A 256 13.06 -8.67 -9.30
CA VAL A 256 13.42 -7.33 -8.82
C VAL A 256 14.82 -6.98 -9.35
N THR A 257 14.95 -5.84 -10.03
CA THR A 257 16.14 -5.54 -10.84
C THR A 257 17.28 -4.83 -10.10
N ASP A 258 16.97 -4.21 -8.96
CA ASP A 258 17.81 -3.24 -8.22
C ASP A 258 17.94 -3.48 -6.71
N PHE A 259 17.02 -4.23 -6.08
CA PHE A 259 16.95 -4.61 -4.64
C PHE A 259 18.19 -4.25 -3.78
N ASP A 260 18.15 -3.09 -3.11
CA ASP A 260 19.22 -2.59 -2.25
C ASP A 260 19.36 -3.34 -0.92
N ILE A 261 20.29 -4.30 -0.92
CA ILE A 261 20.78 -5.01 0.28
C ILE A 261 21.73 -4.19 1.19
N SER A 262 21.82 -2.87 1.00
CA SER A 262 22.52 -2.00 1.94
C SER A 262 21.66 -1.68 3.18
N ASP A 263 22.29 -1.13 4.22
CA ASP A 263 21.70 -0.83 5.54
C ASP A 263 22.18 0.59 5.88
N THR A 264 21.71 1.59 5.11
CA THR A 264 22.31 2.94 5.12
C THR A 264 22.03 3.69 6.42
N ASP A 265 20.88 3.46 7.04
CA ASP A 265 20.50 4.04 8.32
C ASP A 265 21.03 3.25 9.54
N GLY A 266 21.59 2.05 9.33
CA GLY A 266 22.07 1.17 10.39
C GLY A 266 20.94 0.61 11.25
N ASP A 267 19.71 0.61 10.72
CA ASP A 267 18.56 -0.03 11.32
C ASP A 267 18.82 -1.51 11.53
N GLY A 268 19.46 -2.18 10.57
CA GLY A 268 19.82 -3.61 10.50
C GLY A 268 19.04 -4.42 9.46
N SER A 269 18.14 -3.77 8.71
CA SER A 269 17.38 -4.33 7.60
C SER A 269 18.12 -4.01 6.31
N TYR A 270 17.64 -4.55 5.21
CA TYR A 270 17.97 -3.97 3.90
C TYR A 270 17.09 -2.73 3.67
N ASN A 271 17.58 -1.73 2.94
CA ASN A 271 16.78 -0.59 2.50
C ASN A 271 15.55 -1.12 1.72
N ASP A 272 15.79 -2.05 0.79
CA ASP A 272 14.77 -2.70 -0.02
C ASP A 272 14.32 -4.03 0.57
N GLN A 273 13.05 -4.38 0.35
CA GLN A 273 12.32 -4.99 1.44
C GLN A 273 11.12 -5.88 0.98
N LEU A 274 11.26 -7.20 1.02
CA LEU A 274 10.20 -8.17 0.64
C LEU A 274 9.04 -8.28 1.66
N ASP A 275 7.79 -8.20 1.19
CA ASP A 275 6.56 -8.51 1.93
C ASP A 275 5.99 -9.86 1.47
N VAL A 276 6.06 -10.87 2.34
CA VAL A 276 5.54 -12.23 2.13
C VAL A 276 4.34 -12.54 3.03
N SER A 277 3.64 -11.50 3.49
CA SER A 277 2.59 -11.62 4.50
C SER A 277 1.36 -12.42 4.05
N GLU A 278 1.11 -12.53 2.74
CA GLU A 278 0.01 -13.34 2.17
C GLU A 278 0.40 -14.76 1.73
N LEU A 279 1.70 -15.08 1.69
CA LEU A 279 2.15 -16.44 1.38
C LEU A 279 1.85 -17.42 2.52
N ARG A 280 1.57 -18.67 2.15
CA ARG A 280 1.26 -19.76 3.08
C ARG A 280 2.15 -20.97 2.78
N THR A 281 2.37 -21.81 3.79
CA THR A 281 2.90 -23.17 3.58
C THR A 281 1.79 -24.10 3.11
N LEU A 282 2.14 -25.24 2.51
CA LEU A 282 1.23 -26.34 2.15
C LEU A 282 0.32 -26.87 3.30
N ASP A 283 0.61 -26.51 4.55
CA ASP A 283 -0.20 -26.81 5.74
C ASP A 283 -0.90 -25.57 6.36
N GLY A 284 -0.98 -24.47 5.61
CA GLY A 284 -1.76 -23.27 5.93
C GLY A 284 -1.13 -22.33 6.96
N ARG A 285 0.17 -22.44 7.25
CA ARG A 285 0.89 -21.52 8.15
C ARG A 285 1.49 -20.36 7.35
N PRO A 286 1.66 -19.15 7.93
CA PRO A 286 2.42 -18.09 7.28
C PRO A 286 3.87 -18.52 7.00
N VAL A 287 4.42 -18.08 5.86
CA VAL A 287 5.81 -18.35 5.45
C VAL A 287 6.82 -17.65 6.37
N THR A 288 7.94 -18.32 6.67
CA THR A 288 9.05 -17.76 7.45
C THR A 288 10.39 -17.96 6.75
N ALA A 289 11.45 -17.33 7.27
CA ALA A 289 12.80 -17.41 6.72
C ALA A 289 13.44 -18.83 6.78
N PHE A 290 12.74 -19.80 7.39
CA PHE A 290 13.14 -21.21 7.43
C PHE A 290 12.41 -22.06 6.37
N ASP A 291 11.36 -21.53 5.75
CA ASP A 291 10.56 -22.22 4.73
C ASP A 291 11.03 -21.84 3.30
N VAL A 292 11.86 -20.79 3.16
CA VAL A 292 12.42 -20.33 1.88
C VAL A 292 13.68 -21.09 1.50
N VAL A 293 13.75 -21.54 0.24
CA VAL A 293 14.94 -22.15 -0.37
C VAL A 293 15.62 -21.12 -1.27
N VAL A 294 16.92 -20.87 -1.06
CA VAL A 294 17.69 -19.88 -1.83
C VAL A 294 18.68 -20.59 -2.74
N THR A 295 18.65 -20.25 -4.03
CA THR A 295 19.41 -20.86 -5.11
C THR A 295 20.00 -19.80 -6.04
N ASP A 296 20.86 -20.24 -6.96
CA ASP A 296 21.37 -19.43 -8.07
C ASP A 296 20.39 -19.57 -9.26
N ASP A 297 20.01 -18.46 -9.89
CA ASP A 297 19.15 -18.44 -11.08
C ASP A 297 19.84 -19.00 -12.35
N GLY A 298 21.17 -19.16 -12.31
CA GLY A 298 22.02 -19.52 -13.45
C GLY A 298 22.85 -18.36 -13.99
N ASN A 299 22.55 -17.13 -13.57
CA ASN A 299 23.26 -15.89 -13.91
C ASN A 299 24.06 -15.32 -12.73
N GLY A 300 23.97 -15.95 -11.53
CA GLY A 300 24.61 -15.49 -10.31
C GLY A 300 23.69 -14.72 -9.36
N ASN A 301 22.39 -14.61 -9.66
CA ASN A 301 21.41 -13.90 -8.85
C ASN A 301 20.77 -14.82 -7.80
N ALA A 302 20.28 -14.25 -6.70
CA ALA A 302 19.59 -14.96 -5.65
C ALA A 302 18.14 -15.24 -6.08
N LYS A 303 17.85 -16.49 -6.43
CA LYS A 303 16.50 -16.99 -6.60
C LYS A 303 15.99 -17.58 -5.29
N LEU A 304 15.02 -16.89 -4.68
CA LEU A 304 14.26 -17.38 -3.54
C LEU A 304 13.10 -18.23 -4.06
N THR A 305 12.79 -19.32 -3.38
CA THR A 305 11.67 -20.20 -3.72
C THR A 305 10.89 -20.48 -2.45
N PHE A 306 9.60 -20.19 -2.52
CA PHE A 306 8.64 -20.29 -1.44
C PHE A 306 7.95 -21.68 -1.45
N PRO A 307 7.18 -22.03 -0.39
CA PRO A 307 6.78 -23.42 -0.17
C PRO A 307 5.78 -24.03 -1.16
N GLU A 308 4.98 -23.24 -1.88
CA GLU A 308 4.01 -23.75 -2.87
C GLU A 308 4.56 -23.70 -4.30
N GLY A 309 5.63 -22.92 -4.52
CA GLY A 309 6.42 -22.89 -5.75
C GLY A 309 6.69 -21.49 -6.29
N GLU A 310 6.16 -20.46 -5.61
CA GLU A 310 6.33 -19.04 -5.90
C GLU A 310 7.82 -18.66 -5.85
N THR A 311 8.28 -17.75 -6.70
CA THR A 311 9.70 -17.40 -6.75
C THR A 311 9.96 -15.93 -7.02
N ILE A 312 10.83 -15.33 -6.21
CA ILE A 312 11.39 -14.01 -6.46
C ILE A 312 12.88 -14.11 -6.81
N VAL A 313 13.31 -13.41 -7.85
CA VAL A 313 14.72 -13.29 -8.25
C VAL A 313 15.20 -11.89 -7.92
N LEU A 314 16.29 -11.79 -7.16
CA LEU A 314 16.91 -10.52 -6.79
C LEU A 314 18.16 -10.31 -7.65
N GLN A 315 18.03 -9.50 -8.70
CA GLN A 315 19.12 -9.26 -9.64
C GLN A 315 20.29 -8.53 -8.95
N GLY A 316 21.53 -8.92 -9.27
CA GLY A 316 22.74 -8.33 -8.67
C GLY A 316 23.04 -8.78 -7.22
N VAL A 317 22.05 -9.32 -6.51
CA VAL A 317 22.22 -9.95 -5.18
C VAL A 317 22.66 -11.41 -5.38
N SER A 318 23.84 -11.81 -4.90
CA SER A 318 24.24 -13.22 -5.03
C SER A 318 23.54 -14.12 -4.00
N PRO A 319 23.36 -15.43 -4.27
CA PRO A 319 22.79 -16.38 -3.30
C PRO A 319 23.52 -16.40 -1.95
N ALA A 320 24.83 -16.11 -1.94
CA ALA A 320 25.62 -16.02 -0.71
C ALA A 320 25.24 -14.80 0.16
N GLN A 321 24.73 -13.73 -0.45
CA GLN A 321 24.23 -12.54 0.24
C GLN A 321 22.80 -12.72 0.79
N MET A 322 22.07 -13.77 0.40
CA MET A 322 20.67 -13.98 0.78
C MET A 322 20.35 -15.37 1.38
N SER A 323 21.34 -16.23 1.63
CA SER A 323 21.11 -17.67 1.97
C SER A 323 20.94 -18.01 3.45
N SER A 324 21.12 -17.07 4.39
CA SER A 324 20.89 -17.31 5.81
C SER A 324 19.56 -16.73 6.30
N ALA A 325 18.96 -17.35 7.31
CA ALA A 325 17.77 -16.82 7.97
C ALA A 325 17.96 -15.42 8.60
N GLN A 326 19.20 -14.94 8.76
CA GLN A 326 19.46 -13.54 9.13
C GLN A 326 19.34 -12.60 7.91
N GLN A 327 19.87 -12.99 6.75
CA GLN A 327 19.78 -12.19 5.51
C GLN A 327 18.34 -12.16 5.00
N LEU A 328 17.66 -13.31 4.97
CA LEU A 328 16.22 -13.39 4.66
C LEU A 328 15.36 -12.58 5.65
N ASN A 329 15.75 -12.50 6.93
CA ASN A 329 15.06 -11.65 7.90
C ASN A 329 15.39 -10.17 7.72
N ALA A 330 16.62 -9.82 7.34
CA ALA A 330 16.99 -8.46 6.95
C ALA A 330 16.25 -8.02 5.67
N ALA A 331 15.93 -8.94 4.76
CA ALA A 331 15.07 -8.73 3.59
C ALA A 331 13.56 -8.71 3.91
N GLY A 332 13.14 -8.85 5.18
CA GLY A 332 11.73 -8.74 5.61
C GLY A 332 11.13 -9.95 6.32
N ILE A 333 11.71 -11.14 6.17
CA ILE A 333 10.98 -12.39 6.45
C ILE A 333 11.01 -12.73 7.97
N PRO A 334 9.88 -12.90 8.69
CA PRO A 334 9.81 -12.76 10.16
C PRO A 334 10.31 -14.00 10.96
N CYS A 335 10.47 -13.93 12.29
CA CYS A 335 10.70 -15.17 13.07
C CYS A 335 10.45 -15.23 14.61
N PHE A 336 10.20 -14.16 15.38
CA PHE A 336 9.76 -14.31 16.79
C PHE A 336 8.78 -13.22 17.27
N THR A 337 7.57 -13.67 17.62
CA THR A 337 6.31 -13.26 16.96
C THR A 337 5.27 -14.37 17.28
N ALA A 338 4.26 -14.56 16.42
CA ALA A 338 3.64 -15.87 16.20
C ALA A 338 4.69 -17.00 16.16
N GLY A 339 4.33 -18.19 16.66
CA GLY A 339 5.20 -19.35 16.83
C GLY A 339 5.87 -19.47 18.22
N THR A 340 5.91 -18.40 19.03
CA THR A 340 6.50 -18.45 20.38
C THR A 340 5.65 -19.31 21.32
N ARG A 341 6.14 -20.46 21.81
CA ARG A 341 5.29 -21.37 22.59
C ARG A 341 5.30 -21.03 24.08
N ILE A 342 4.11 -20.81 24.61
CA ILE A 342 3.81 -20.58 26.02
C ILE A 342 3.37 -21.90 26.66
N ALA A 343 3.94 -22.27 27.80
CA ALA A 343 3.55 -23.50 28.49
C ALA A 343 2.11 -23.39 29.04
N THR A 344 1.28 -24.40 28.80
CA THR A 344 -0.08 -24.53 29.35
C THR A 344 -0.27 -25.88 30.05
N ALA A 345 -1.45 -26.10 30.64
CA ALA A 345 -1.84 -27.38 31.24
C ALA A 345 -1.79 -28.58 30.27
N HIS A 346 -1.87 -28.32 28.96
CA HIS A 346 -1.95 -29.33 27.90
C HIS A 346 -0.68 -29.40 27.03
N GLY A 347 0.38 -28.71 27.45
CA GLY A 347 1.65 -28.59 26.71
C GLY A 347 1.93 -27.15 26.26
N PRO A 348 3.08 -26.89 25.61
CA PRO A 348 3.38 -25.59 25.01
C PRO A 348 2.47 -25.28 23.81
N VAL A 349 1.88 -24.09 23.79
CA VAL A 349 0.95 -23.61 22.77
C VAL A 349 1.48 -22.28 22.19
N PRO A 350 1.48 -22.06 20.87
CA PRO A 350 1.87 -20.78 20.28
C PRO A 350 1.07 -19.60 20.85
N VAL A 351 1.74 -18.47 21.10
CA VAL A 351 1.18 -17.31 21.82
C VAL A 351 -0.06 -16.72 21.14
N GLU A 352 -0.11 -16.76 19.81
CA GLU A 352 -1.20 -16.31 18.94
C GLU A 352 -2.46 -17.18 19.03
N ALA A 353 -2.34 -18.42 19.49
CA ALA A 353 -3.47 -19.35 19.64
C ALA A 353 -4.18 -19.22 21.00
N LEU A 354 -3.61 -18.47 21.95
CA LEU A 354 -4.15 -18.28 23.30
C LEU A 354 -5.29 -17.27 23.33
N LYS A 355 -6.24 -17.46 24.26
CA LYS A 355 -7.43 -16.62 24.43
C LYS A 355 -7.64 -16.25 25.91
N PRO A 356 -8.30 -15.12 26.22
CA PRO A 356 -8.72 -14.81 27.59
C PRO A 356 -9.57 -15.95 28.18
N GLY A 357 -9.19 -16.42 29.37
CA GLY A 357 -9.72 -17.63 30.01
C GLY A 357 -8.77 -18.83 29.97
N ASP A 358 -7.90 -18.93 28.95
CA ASP A 358 -6.90 -20.00 28.88
C ASP A 358 -5.89 -19.90 30.03
N ARG A 359 -5.35 -21.06 30.44
CA ARG A 359 -4.48 -21.15 31.63
C ARG A 359 -3.04 -21.43 31.24
N VAL A 360 -2.20 -20.42 31.41
CA VAL A 360 -0.75 -20.50 31.19
C VAL A 360 -0.05 -20.94 32.47
N GLN A 361 1.00 -21.73 32.31
CA GLN A 361 1.86 -22.17 33.40
C GLN A 361 2.78 -21.01 33.79
N THR A 362 2.64 -20.57 35.04
CA THR A 362 3.57 -19.63 35.67
C THR A 362 4.63 -20.38 36.47
N ARG A 363 5.77 -19.73 36.69
CA ARG A 363 6.87 -20.28 37.49
C ARG A 363 6.50 -20.40 38.97
N ASP A 364 5.82 -19.40 39.52
CA ASP A 364 5.70 -19.24 40.98
C ASP A 364 4.33 -19.65 41.54
N ASN A 365 3.24 -19.51 40.77
CA ASN A 365 1.87 -19.80 41.25
C ASN A 365 1.12 -20.84 40.38
N GLY A 366 1.83 -21.62 39.57
CA GLY A 366 1.24 -22.68 38.75
C GLY A 366 0.38 -22.15 37.60
N LEU A 367 -0.69 -22.87 37.25
CA LEU A 367 -1.58 -22.48 36.14
C LEU A 367 -2.44 -21.25 36.51
N ARG A 368 -2.23 -20.12 35.83
CA ARG A 368 -3.01 -18.89 36.02
C ARG A 368 -3.83 -18.55 34.76
N PRO A 369 -5.08 -18.10 34.89
CA PRO A 369 -5.89 -17.72 33.74
C PRO A 369 -5.41 -16.40 33.15
N ILE A 370 -5.40 -16.32 31.82
CA ILE A 370 -5.27 -15.07 31.08
C ILE A 370 -6.55 -14.27 31.28
N ARG A 371 -6.43 -13.02 31.71
CA ARG A 371 -7.57 -12.11 31.93
C ARG A 371 -7.77 -11.17 30.75
N TRP A 372 -6.71 -10.88 30.02
CA TRP A 372 -6.74 -10.05 28.82
C TRP A 372 -5.49 -10.31 27.96
N ILE A 373 -5.66 -10.19 26.65
CA ILE A 373 -4.58 -10.21 25.66
C ILE A 373 -4.65 -8.90 24.89
N GLY A 374 -3.51 -8.23 24.75
CA GLY A 374 -3.33 -7.11 23.83
C GLY A 374 -2.26 -7.42 22.81
N THR A 375 -2.48 -7.00 21.57
CA THR A 375 -1.47 -6.99 20.52
C THR A 375 -1.07 -5.55 20.20
N ARG A 376 0.19 -5.35 19.85
CA ARG A 376 0.66 -4.14 19.17
C ARG A 376 1.61 -4.53 18.06
N SER A 377 1.19 -4.30 16.82
CA SER A 377 2.10 -4.19 15.68
C SER A 377 2.82 -2.85 15.77
N VAL A 378 4.10 -2.85 15.40
CA VAL A 378 4.96 -1.68 15.33
C VAL A 378 5.65 -1.78 13.97
N ASP A 379 5.47 -0.77 13.12
CA ASP A 379 6.04 -0.66 11.77
C ASP A 379 7.42 0.03 11.77
N ARG A 380 8.02 0.14 10.58
CA ARG A 380 9.31 0.76 10.28
C ARG A 380 9.39 2.19 10.81
N HIS A 381 8.37 3.00 10.53
CA HIS A 381 8.31 4.40 10.93
C HIS A 381 8.31 4.56 12.46
N ASP A 382 7.47 3.78 13.16
CA ASP A 382 7.43 3.75 14.63
C ASP A 382 8.76 3.24 15.25
N LEU A 383 9.45 2.30 14.58
CA LEU A 383 10.72 1.68 15.03
C LEU A 383 11.94 2.58 14.79
N ALA A 384 11.93 3.37 13.72
CA ALA A 384 12.89 4.43 13.43
C ALA A 384 12.70 5.61 14.39
N ALA A 385 11.47 6.08 14.56
CA ALA A 385 11.13 7.17 15.49
C ALA A 385 11.42 6.81 16.96
N ASN A 386 11.41 5.52 17.32
CA ASN A 386 11.67 5.08 18.68
C ASN A 386 12.48 3.76 18.77
N PRO A 387 13.82 3.82 18.74
CA PRO A 387 14.70 2.65 18.82
C PRO A 387 14.57 1.80 20.10
N MET A 388 13.82 2.23 21.11
CA MET A 388 13.49 1.42 22.30
C MET A 388 12.35 0.40 22.04
N LEU A 389 11.66 0.51 20.90
CA LEU A 389 10.64 -0.43 20.45
C LEU A 389 11.22 -1.62 19.68
N ARG A 390 12.49 -1.54 19.23
CA ARG A 390 13.20 -2.64 18.57
C ARG A 390 13.26 -3.90 19.49
N PRO A 391 13.01 -5.10 18.95
CA PRO A 391 13.04 -6.32 19.76
C PRO A 391 14.45 -6.67 20.24
N VAL A 392 14.56 -7.57 21.20
CA VAL A 392 15.82 -8.15 21.69
C VAL A 392 15.78 -9.64 21.44
N HIS A 393 16.73 -10.12 20.64
CA HIS A 393 16.94 -11.53 20.34
C HIS A 393 17.80 -12.21 21.40
N ILE A 394 17.42 -13.43 21.77
CA ILE A 394 18.07 -14.33 22.74
C ILE A 394 18.20 -15.69 22.04
N ALA A 395 19.43 -16.18 21.87
CA ALA A 395 19.69 -17.47 21.21
C ALA A 395 19.16 -18.68 22.06
N PRO A 396 18.94 -19.87 21.47
CA PRO A 396 18.59 -21.08 22.22
C PRO A 396 19.60 -21.37 23.34
N GLY A 397 19.16 -21.99 24.44
CA GLY A 397 20.03 -22.41 25.55
C GLY A 397 20.57 -21.29 26.44
N THR A 398 20.66 -20.05 25.95
CA THR A 398 21.19 -18.84 26.62
C THR A 398 20.75 -18.70 28.09
N PHE A 399 19.47 -18.93 28.38
CA PHE A 399 18.92 -18.96 29.74
C PHE A 399 18.18 -20.28 30.06
N GLY A 400 18.50 -21.35 29.34
CA GLY A 400 17.78 -22.63 29.39
C GLY A 400 16.54 -22.71 28.49
N ASN A 401 16.35 -21.74 27.60
CA ASN A 401 15.27 -21.72 26.61
C ASN A 401 15.42 -22.81 25.54
N SER A 402 14.32 -23.51 25.22
CA SER A 402 14.28 -24.64 24.27
C SER A 402 14.39 -24.25 22.80
N ALA A 403 13.99 -23.02 22.47
CA ALA A 403 14.13 -22.39 21.17
C ALA A 403 14.72 -20.97 21.38
N PRO A 404 15.00 -20.16 20.34
CA PRO A 404 15.33 -18.76 20.55
C PRO A 404 14.16 -18.02 21.22
N LEU A 405 14.36 -16.75 21.59
CA LEU A 405 13.31 -15.84 22.02
C LEU A 405 13.60 -14.45 21.42
N ARG A 406 12.59 -13.76 20.87
CA ARG A 406 12.62 -12.29 20.76
C ARG A 406 11.56 -11.71 21.68
N LEU A 407 11.91 -10.63 22.36
CA LEU A 407 11.07 -9.94 23.34
C LEU A 407 11.26 -8.43 23.15
N SER A 408 10.27 -7.59 23.50
CA SER A 408 10.51 -6.14 23.55
C SER A 408 11.70 -5.83 24.47
N ALA A 409 12.51 -4.82 24.15
CA ALA A 409 13.60 -4.36 25.02
C ALA A 409 13.13 -4.02 26.45
N GLN A 410 11.85 -3.68 26.64
CA GLN A 410 11.26 -3.43 27.96
C GLN A 410 10.82 -4.69 28.72
N HIS A 411 10.57 -5.81 28.03
CA HIS A 411 10.12 -7.06 28.64
C HIS A 411 11.20 -7.63 29.58
N ALA A 412 10.85 -8.13 30.77
CA ALA A 412 11.83 -8.68 31.70
C ALA A 412 11.84 -10.22 31.76
N LEU A 413 13.02 -10.77 31.98
CA LEU A 413 13.25 -12.20 32.25
C LEU A 413 13.65 -12.38 33.73
N ALA A 414 13.21 -13.48 34.32
CA ALA A 414 13.45 -13.78 35.73
C ALA A 414 14.73 -14.60 35.91
N LEU A 415 15.83 -13.92 36.22
CA LEU A 415 17.14 -14.53 36.44
C LEU A 415 17.38 -14.79 37.94
N GLN A 416 18.14 -15.85 38.25
CA GLN A 416 18.55 -16.14 39.63
C GLN A 416 19.91 -15.50 39.92
N THR A 417 20.04 -14.84 41.07
CA THR A 417 21.32 -14.36 41.57
C THR A 417 22.11 -15.47 42.25
N ALA A 418 23.41 -15.28 42.42
CA ALA A 418 24.28 -16.13 43.25
C ALA A 418 23.84 -16.20 44.72
N ALA A 419 23.02 -15.26 45.19
CA ALA A 419 22.40 -15.28 46.52
C ALA A 419 21.10 -16.12 46.58
N GLY A 420 20.68 -16.74 45.47
CA GLY A 420 19.45 -17.55 45.37
C GLY A 420 18.16 -16.73 45.31
N THR A 421 18.25 -15.44 44.99
CA THR A 421 17.07 -14.56 44.82
C THR A 421 16.75 -14.36 43.35
N THR A 422 15.47 -14.40 42.98
CA THR A 422 15.04 -13.97 41.65
C THR A 422 15.17 -12.46 41.51
N GLN A 423 15.68 -12.05 40.36
CA GLN A 423 15.77 -10.66 39.92
C GLN A 423 15.21 -10.56 38.50
N LEU A 424 14.19 -9.72 38.31
CA LEU A 424 13.73 -9.41 36.95
C LEU A 424 14.72 -8.46 36.27
N VAL A 425 15.14 -8.81 35.06
CA VAL A 425 16.06 -8.02 34.24
C VAL A 425 15.46 -7.83 32.86
N ARG A 426 15.33 -6.57 32.42
CA ARG A 426 14.81 -6.23 31.09
C ARG A 426 15.72 -6.79 29.99
N ALA A 427 15.13 -7.29 28.90
CA ALA A 427 15.87 -7.83 27.76
C ALA A 427 16.87 -6.79 27.19
N GLY A 428 16.47 -5.51 27.10
CA GLY A 428 17.35 -4.42 26.67
C GLY A 428 18.49 -4.10 27.65
N HIS A 429 18.41 -4.51 28.92
CA HIS A 429 19.56 -4.48 29.83
C HIS A 429 20.52 -5.64 29.55
N LEU A 430 20.01 -6.84 29.25
CA LEU A 430 20.82 -8.01 28.93
C LEU A 430 21.57 -7.84 27.61
N ALA A 431 20.92 -7.30 26.58
CA ALA A 431 21.55 -6.99 25.29
C ALA A 431 22.71 -5.99 25.39
N ARG A 432 22.72 -5.12 26.40
CA ARG A 432 23.82 -4.17 26.68
C ARG A 432 24.99 -4.79 27.44
N LEU A 433 24.82 -5.98 28.01
CA LEU A 433 25.82 -6.67 28.83
C LEU A 433 26.44 -7.86 28.09
N ASN A 434 25.60 -8.67 27.45
CA ASN A 434 25.93 -10.01 26.97
C ASN A 434 25.87 -10.09 25.44
N GLY A 435 26.63 -9.21 24.78
CA GLY A 435 26.75 -9.20 23.33
C GLY A 435 27.16 -10.58 22.78
N GLY A 436 26.50 -11.00 21.70
CA GLY A 436 26.57 -12.36 21.17
C GLY A 436 25.19 -13.03 21.26
N THR A 437 24.99 -13.87 22.27
CA THR A 437 23.74 -14.65 22.44
C THR A 437 22.53 -13.82 22.86
N VAL A 438 22.72 -12.59 23.37
CA VAL A 438 21.64 -11.61 23.57
C VAL A 438 21.97 -10.30 22.86
N ARG A 439 21.11 -9.85 21.93
CA ARG A 439 21.33 -8.62 21.15
C ARG A 439 20.04 -7.87 20.86
N ILE A 440 20.11 -6.54 20.71
CA ILE A 440 19.02 -5.79 20.09
C ILE A 440 18.90 -6.27 18.64
N ALA A 441 17.68 -6.54 18.20
CA ALA A 441 17.33 -6.80 16.82
C ALA A 441 17.17 -5.45 16.13
N HIS A 442 18.31 -5.01 15.61
CA HIS A 442 18.40 -4.13 14.46
C HIS A 442 17.84 -4.89 13.24
N GLY A 443 17.07 -4.25 12.36
CA GLY A 443 16.52 -4.86 11.13
C GLY A 443 15.11 -5.35 11.23
N VAL A 444 14.17 -4.45 11.50
CA VAL A 444 12.80 -4.85 11.83
C VAL A 444 11.81 -3.90 11.20
N ARG A 445 11.37 -4.21 9.97
CA ARG A 445 10.34 -3.48 9.25
C ARG A 445 8.95 -3.54 9.93
N SER A 446 8.65 -4.65 10.61
CA SER A 446 7.58 -4.65 11.61
C SER A 446 7.76 -5.74 12.68
N VAL A 447 7.14 -5.54 13.84
CA VAL A 447 7.06 -6.54 14.91
C VAL A 447 5.71 -6.48 15.63
N THR A 448 5.05 -7.63 15.78
CA THR A 448 3.83 -7.76 16.58
C THR A 448 4.13 -8.30 17.97
N TYR A 449 3.95 -7.46 18.99
CA TYR A 449 4.10 -7.82 20.40
C TYR A 449 2.78 -8.30 21.00
N TYR A 450 2.83 -9.45 21.68
CA TYR A 450 1.71 -10.03 22.42
C TYR A 450 1.87 -9.77 23.93
N HIS A 451 0.86 -9.18 24.56
CA HIS A 451 0.81 -8.83 25.98
C HIS A 451 -0.23 -9.67 26.71
N LEU A 452 0.20 -10.47 27.69
CA LEU A 452 -0.64 -11.39 28.47
C LEU A 452 -0.86 -10.84 29.89
N LEU A 453 -2.06 -10.35 30.20
CA LEU A 453 -2.45 -9.95 31.57
C LEU A 453 -3.05 -11.16 32.32
N LEU A 454 -2.68 -11.33 33.59
CA LEU A 454 -3.22 -12.35 34.49
C LEU A 454 -4.08 -11.72 35.60
N ASP A 455 -4.55 -12.50 36.58
CA ASP A 455 -5.25 -11.95 37.77
C ASP A 455 -4.33 -11.16 38.73
N SER A 456 -3.04 -11.43 38.66
CA SER A 456 -1.99 -10.81 39.46
C SER A 456 -0.69 -10.94 38.68
N HIS A 457 0.24 -10.00 38.84
CA HIS A 457 1.55 -10.12 38.19
C HIS A 457 2.24 -11.45 38.52
N ASP A 458 2.77 -12.11 37.50
CA ASP A 458 3.43 -13.41 37.61
C ASP A 458 4.47 -13.61 36.49
N LEU A 459 5.09 -14.77 36.45
CA LEU A 459 6.13 -15.12 35.48
C LEU A 459 5.69 -16.28 34.60
N ILE A 460 5.38 -16.01 33.34
CA ILE A 460 4.89 -16.96 32.34
C ILE A 460 6.08 -17.73 31.77
N LEU A 461 5.95 -19.05 31.59
CA LEU A 461 7.00 -19.85 30.94
C LEU A 461 6.85 -19.81 29.40
N ALA A 462 7.76 -19.09 28.73
CA ALA A 462 7.87 -18.99 27.28
C ALA A 462 9.13 -19.72 26.81
N GLU A 463 9.00 -20.73 25.93
CA GLU A 463 10.08 -21.64 25.54
C GLU A 463 10.90 -22.18 26.72
N GLY A 464 10.24 -22.43 27.86
CA GLY A 464 10.86 -22.92 29.10
C GLY A 464 11.48 -21.85 30.02
N VAL A 465 11.62 -20.60 29.58
CA VAL A 465 12.16 -19.50 30.39
C VAL A 465 11.05 -18.66 31.01
N ALA A 466 11.28 -18.23 32.26
CA ALA A 466 10.34 -17.41 33.02
C ALA A 466 10.43 -15.93 32.62
N CYS A 467 9.38 -15.47 31.96
CA CYS A 467 9.23 -14.14 31.36
C CYS A 467 8.10 -13.36 32.06
N GLU A 468 8.21 -12.03 32.10
CA GLU A 468 7.30 -11.15 32.84
C GLU A 468 5.90 -11.12 32.20
N SER A 469 4.84 -11.47 32.97
CA SER A 469 3.45 -11.20 32.55
C SER A 469 3.23 -9.70 32.38
N PHE A 470 2.25 -9.26 31.58
CA PHE A 470 2.02 -7.83 31.40
C PHE A 470 1.66 -7.14 32.74
N TYR A 471 2.48 -6.16 33.14
CA TYR A 471 2.20 -5.27 34.26
C TYR A 471 1.65 -3.93 33.74
N PRO A 472 0.39 -3.56 34.04
CA PRO A 472 -0.27 -2.38 33.48
C PRO A 472 0.15 -1.07 34.17
N GLY A 473 1.46 -0.90 34.38
CA GLY A 473 2.10 0.33 34.85
C GLY A 473 1.80 1.52 33.92
N PRO A 474 2.04 2.79 34.35
CA PRO A 474 1.86 3.96 33.49
C PRO A 474 2.56 3.83 32.13
N TRP A 475 3.78 3.28 32.11
CA TRP A 475 4.54 2.99 30.88
C TRP A 475 3.99 1.80 30.09
N GLY A 476 3.41 0.79 30.76
CA GLY A 476 2.78 -0.37 30.11
C GLY A 476 1.51 0.02 29.36
N LEU A 477 0.69 0.89 29.96
CA LEU A 477 -0.50 1.46 29.31
C LEU A 477 -0.14 2.29 28.08
N LEU A 478 0.89 3.15 28.19
CA LEU A 478 1.40 3.90 27.03
C LEU A 478 1.89 2.99 25.90
N SER A 479 2.49 1.83 26.23
CA SER A 479 3.04 0.92 25.21
C SER A 479 2.01 0.16 24.38
N ILE A 480 0.75 0.03 24.82
CA ILE A 480 -0.31 -0.72 24.11
C ILE A 480 -1.29 0.17 23.32
N GLY A 481 -1.11 1.49 23.35
CA GLY A 481 -1.92 2.45 22.60
C GLY A 481 -3.31 2.74 23.18
N PRO A 482 -4.04 3.74 22.62
CA PRO A 482 -5.24 4.29 23.25
C PRO A 482 -6.45 3.34 23.28
N LYS A 483 -6.61 2.51 22.25
CA LYS A 483 -7.73 1.53 22.15
C LYS A 483 -7.62 0.48 23.25
N ALA A 484 -6.51 -0.24 23.29
CA ALA A 484 -6.19 -1.25 24.29
C ALA A 484 -6.21 -0.69 25.73
N THR A 485 -5.68 0.52 25.93
CA THR A 485 -5.74 1.22 27.24
C THR A 485 -7.17 1.42 27.74
N ARG A 486 -8.13 1.79 26.87
CA ARG A 486 -9.54 1.94 27.27
C ARG A 486 -10.15 0.61 27.69
N ASP A 487 -9.85 -0.48 26.99
CA ASP A 487 -10.38 -1.81 27.31
C ASP A 487 -9.80 -2.37 28.60
N LEU A 488 -8.51 -2.14 28.86
CA LEU A 488 -7.88 -2.51 30.12
C LEU A 488 -8.44 -1.71 31.31
N ILE A 489 -8.71 -0.43 31.14
CA ILE A 489 -9.34 0.41 32.16
C ILE A 489 -10.81 0.01 32.40
N ARG A 490 -11.53 -0.48 31.38
CA ARG A 490 -12.88 -1.08 31.59
C ARG A 490 -12.79 -2.33 32.44
N LEU A 491 -11.78 -3.17 32.21
CA LEU A 491 -11.53 -4.39 32.98
C LEU A 491 -11.07 -4.09 34.42
N MET A 492 -10.30 -3.01 34.61
CA MET A 492 -9.73 -2.59 35.89
C MET A 492 -9.89 -1.07 36.13
N PRO A 493 -11.08 -0.59 36.54
CA PRO A 493 -11.36 0.85 36.66
C PRO A 493 -10.40 1.62 37.59
N GLY A 494 -9.91 0.96 38.64
CA GLY A 494 -8.97 1.54 39.61
C GLY A 494 -7.66 2.05 39.01
N LEU A 495 -7.27 1.60 37.80
CA LEU A 495 -6.09 2.12 37.08
C LEU A 495 -6.20 3.62 36.73
N ARG A 496 -7.41 4.21 36.74
CA ARG A 496 -7.60 5.67 36.59
C ARG A 496 -7.40 6.46 37.89
N GLU A 497 -7.66 5.84 39.04
CA GLU A 497 -7.90 6.55 40.30
C GLU A 497 -6.77 6.38 41.31
N THR A 498 -5.91 5.36 41.12
CA THR A 498 -4.86 5.04 42.09
C THR A 498 -3.62 4.46 41.41
N THR A 499 -2.55 4.23 42.18
CA THR A 499 -1.32 3.64 41.64
C THR A 499 -1.54 2.19 41.26
N VAL A 500 -0.79 1.68 40.27
CA VAL A 500 -0.98 0.32 39.75
C VAL A 500 -0.75 -0.73 40.83
N ASP A 501 0.18 -0.51 41.77
CA ASP A 501 0.38 -1.38 42.94
C ASP A 501 -0.86 -1.48 43.85
N LYS A 502 -1.73 -0.46 43.85
CA LYS A 502 -2.99 -0.42 44.61
C LYS A 502 -4.19 -0.92 43.80
N ALA A 503 -4.14 -0.85 42.46
CA ALA A 503 -5.21 -1.28 41.56
C ALA A 503 -5.10 -2.74 41.10
N TYR A 504 -3.87 -3.24 40.91
CA TYR A 504 -3.54 -4.57 40.39
C TYR A 504 -2.70 -5.42 41.36
N GLY A 505 -2.11 -4.79 42.38
CA GLY A 505 -1.13 -5.40 43.27
C GLY A 505 0.31 -5.18 42.82
N PRO A 506 1.30 -5.51 43.68
CA PRO A 506 2.71 -5.32 43.39
C PRO A 506 3.20 -6.28 42.30
N THR A 507 4.35 -5.97 41.71
CA THR A 507 5.06 -6.90 40.84
C THR A 507 5.54 -8.13 41.63
N ALA A 508 5.33 -9.32 41.07
CA ALA A 508 5.82 -10.61 41.59
C ALA A 508 7.28 -10.58 42.11
N HIS A 509 8.17 -9.89 41.40
CA HIS A 509 9.58 -9.69 41.75
C HIS A 509 10.00 -8.25 41.45
N PRO A 510 11.02 -7.71 42.15
CA PRO A 510 11.55 -6.40 41.81
C PRO A 510 12.23 -6.40 40.43
N VAL A 511 12.07 -5.33 39.66
CA VAL A 511 12.76 -5.13 38.37
C VAL A 511 14.05 -4.34 38.55
N ALA A 512 15.16 -4.87 38.05
CA ALA A 512 16.47 -4.25 38.19
C ALA A 512 16.63 -3.03 37.27
N ARG A 513 17.13 -1.93 37.84
CA ARG A 513 17.63 -0.79 37.06
C ARG A 513 19.04 -1.13 36.56
N PHE A 514 19.37 -0.82 35.31
CA PHE A 514 20.66 -1.13 34.67
C PHE A 514 21.89 -0.86 35.57
N GLY A 515 22.06 0.39 36.03
CA GLY A 515 23.18 0.78 36.91
C GLY A 515 23.15 0.18 38.33
N ARG A 516 22.11 -0.58 38.69
CA ARG A 516 21.94 -1.27 39.99
C ARG A 516 21.70 -2.78 39.85
N LEU A 517 22.04 -3.38 38.71
CA LEU A 517 22.05 -4.83 38.58
C LEU A 517 22.98 -5.48 39.63
N PRO A 518 22.65 -6.66 40.18
CA PRO A 518 23.57 -7.46 40.99
C PRO A 518 24.88 -7.73 40.24
N PRO A 519 26.07 -7.70 40.89
CA PRO A 519 27.35 -7.88 40.21
C PRO A 519 27.45 -9.19 39.42
N ASP A 520 26.95 -10.27 40.01
CA ASP A 520 26.85 -11.61 39.41
C ASP A 520 25.95 -11.67 38.17
N LEU A 521 24.95 -10.79 38.04
CA LEU A 521 24.14 -10.63 36.84
C LEU A 521 24.74 -9.66 35.81
N ARG A 522 25.74 -8.84 36.19
CA ARG A 522 26.52 -8.00 35.26
C ARG A 522 27.67 -8.79 34.64
N ASP A 523 28.35 -9.57 35.47
CA ASP A 523 29.51 -10.40 35.12
C ASP A 523 29.08 -11.78 34.59
N LEU A 524 27.81 -11.92 34.18
CA LEU A 524 27.16 -13.18 33.86
C LEU A 524 27.70 -13.74 32.54
N ARG A 525 28.78 -14.52 32.65
CA ARG A 525 29.36 -15.28 31.53
C ARG A 525 28.38 -16.36 31.10
N ILE A 526 27.53 -16.03 30.14
CA ILE A 526 26.75 -17.00 29.38
C ILE A 526 27.76 -17.94 28.71
N ALA A 527 27.68 -19.23 29.01
CA ALA A 527 28.50 -20.23 28.34
C ALA A 527 28.03 -20.34 26.89
N CYS A 528 28.96 -20.24 25.94
CA CYS A 528 28.72 -20.48 24.51
C CYS A 528 28.47 -21.96 24.23
#